data_AF-A0A2E6BJC1-F1
#
_entry.id   AF-A0A2E6BJC1-F1
#
_cell.length_a   1.000
_cell.length_b   1.000
_cell.length_c   1.000
_cell.angle_alpha   90.00
_cell.angle_beta   90.00
_cell.angle_gamma   90.00
#
_symmetry.space_group_name_H-M   'P 1'
#
loop_
_entity.id
_entity.type
_entity.pdbx_description
1 polymer ?
#
loop_
_entity_poly.entity_id
_entity_poly.type
_entity_poly.pdbx_seq_one_letter_code
_entity_poly.pdbx_strand_id
1 'polypeptide(L)'
;MPPVIDVSTFIGMVPGLAVRKLPTEASALAENIRIQSGDLEAWYGMENVAATLSGGIVRALFLYDGQHWFSRNVRASFVGSPAAQDPYDRVYFTEAGEYPKVTSNLIATGGDPKPVASYRLGVPAPETAVTAVVNADAGADPENFSDDETRFYVMTFVTEYGEEGPPGPVSAAVELGSPSTETVTLTLPGLASNPYNVNRKRVYRTVTTGAGTDYFLVGEVTLATTTLVDSFGAADGDNLPAGIGKRLDTVNFDMPDEDMQGLVMGINGMAAGFSGNELAISEAYLPHAWPLDYRRATEHEIVGIVATSTGFVVGTKGYPYVLTGIAPDSMTSEKLDTMLACVSGASMVDMGEYALYACPNGLVAAGSGRAELITDKIITRREWSAYSPSTIHAYRYQDKYVAFYGDTLGDGNGIGGFVYDPRTNTLFDLDFYATAGYNDIENDDLYLVIGGQLKRWDADDANPIAFAWKSKVFKGAPISLSAAKVYTDAPASAGIKIWADGQLILSHAALPSESFRLPAVRASEWQFEVTGTASIQRVSLGTAMSDFE
;
A
#
# COMPACT_ATOMS: atom_id res chain seq x y z
N MET A 1 -55.27 -8.41 1.85
CA MET A 1 -54.64 -7.89 3.09
C MET A 1 -53.20 -7.57 2.73
N PRO A 2 -52.45 -6.73 3.48
CA PRO A 2 -51.02 -6.59 3.20
C PRO A 2 -50.33 -7.96 3.31
N PRO A 3 -49.24 -8.20 2.55
CA PRO A 3 -48.45 -9.42 2.65
C PRO A 3 -47.95 -9.62 4.09
N VAL A 4 -47.86 -10.88 4.53
CA VAL A 4 -47.53 -11.21 5.93
C VAL A 4 -46.03 -11.05 6.19
N ILE A 5 -45.22 -11.37 5.20
CA ILE A 5 -43.78 -11.10 5.20
C ILE A 5 -43.49 -10.26 3.97
N ASP A 6 -42.78 -9.17 4.19
CA ASP A 6 -42.49 -8.22 3.15
C ASP A 6 -41.14 -7.55 3.38
N VAL A 7 -40.22 -7.74 2.44
CA VAL A 7 -38.86 -7.21 2.49
C VAL A 7 -38.65 -6.38 1.24
N SER A 8 -38.68 -5.05 1.40
CA SER A 8 -38.51 -4.06 0.34
C SER A 8 -37.14 -3.37 0.36
N THR A 9 -36.31 -3.69 1.34
CA THR A 9 -34.97 -3.15 1.49
C THR A 9 -34.08 -4.28 1.95
N PHE A 10 -32.93 -4.41 1.31
CA PHE A 10 -31.96 -5.45 1.60
C PHE A 10 -30.70 -4.81 2.16
N ILE A 11 -30.21 -5.36 3.27
CA ILE A 11 -28.89 -5.00 3.80
C ILE A 11 -28.04 -6.26 3.94
N GLY A 12 -26.73 -6.05 4.11
CA GLY A 12 -25.76 -7.13 4.28
C GLY A 12 -25.95 -7.91 5.59
N MET A 13 -24.99 -8.79 5.86
CA MET A 13 -25.07 -9.66 7.02
C MET A 13 -24.63 -8.97 8.31
N VAL A 14 -25.23 -9.43 9.42
CA VAL A 14 -24.89 -9.02 10.78
C VAL A 14 -24.62 -10.27 11.63
N PRO A 15 -23.45 -10.93 11.44
CA PRO A 15 -23.18 -12.24 12.04
C PRO A 15 -23.35 -12.29 13.56
N GLY A 16 -23.06 -11.18 14.25
CA GLY A 16 -23.10 -11.09 15.71
C GLY A 16 -24.48 -11.16 16.34
N LEU A 17 -25.54 -11.10 15.54
CA LEU A 17 -26.91 -11.25 16.00
C LEU A 17 -27.45 -12.64 15.62
N ALA A 18 -28.14 -13.27 16.57
CA ALA A 18 -28.86 -14.49 16.27
C ALA A 18 -29.87 -14.25 15.14
N VAL A 19 -29.96 -15.16 14.17
CA VAL A 19 -30.78 -15.01 12.95
C VAL A 19 -32.21 -14.53 13.22
N ARG A 20 -32.86 -15.00 14.28
CA ARG A 20 -34.21 -14.58 14.68
C ARG A 20 -34.35 -13.13 15.19
N LYS A 21 -33.24 -12.51 15.61
CA LYS A 21 -33.17 -11.14 16.16
C LYS A 21 -32.69 -10.12 15.12
N LEU A 22 -32.39 -10.57 13.91
CA LEU A 22 -32.03 -9.68 12.81
C LEU A 22 -33.19 -8.70 12.52
N PRO A 23 -32.87 -7.45 12.13
CA PRO A 23 -33.81 -6.57 11.43
C PRO A 23 -34.42 -7.29 10.22
N THR A 24 -35.62 -6.89 9.82
CA THR A 24 -36.36 -7.56 8.73
C THR A 24 -35.61 -7.50 7.39
N GLU A 25 -34.86 -6.43 7.21
CA GLU A 25 -34.07 -6.07 6.03
C GLU A 25 -32.70 -6.79 6.02
N ALA A 26 -32.26 -7.31 7.16
CA ALA A 26 -30.93 -7.90 7.34
C ALA A 26 -30.89 -9.38 6.95
N SER A 27 -29.71 -9.80 6.51
CA SER A 27 -29.48 -11.15 6.03
C SER A 27 -28.80 -12.04 7.06
N ALA A 28 -29.13 -13.33 7.00
CA ALA A 28 -28.38 -14.40 7.63
C ALA A 28 -27.19 -14.85 6.77
N LEU A 29 -27.26 -14.62 5.45
CA LEU A 29 -26.21 -14.86 4.46
C LEU A 29 -26.38 -13.82 3.36
N ALA A 30 -25.28 -13.19 2.95
CA ALA A 30 -25.22 -12.29 1.82
C ALA A 30 -23.89 -12.52 1.10
N GLU A 31 -23.95 -13.16 -0.05
CA GLU A 31 -22.77 -13.62 -0.80
C GLU A 31 -22.82 -13.11 -2.24
N ASN A 32 -21.70 -12.53 -2.72
CA ASN A 32 -21.54 -11.99 -4.07
C ASN A 32 -22.59 -10.91 -4.46
N ILE A 33 -23.02 -10.10 -3.50
CA ILE A 33 -24.04 -9.08 -3.71
C ILE A 33 -23.42 -7.69 -3.89
N ARG A 34 -24.00 -6.95 -4.83
CA ARG A 34 -23.84 -5.50 -4.99
C ARG A 34 -25.16 -4.82 -4.61
N ILE A 35 -25.11 -3.78 -3.79
CA ILE A 35 -26.27 -2.93 -3.45
C ILE A 35 -25.89 -1.47 -3.73
N GLN A 36 -26.16 -0.99 -4.95
CA GLN A 36 -25.92 0.40 -5.32
C GLN A 36 -27.22 1.19 -5.51
N SER A 37 -28.21 0.59 -6.15
CA SER A 37 -29.53 1.18 -6.41
C SER A 37 -30.50 1.07 -5.23
N GLY A 38 -30.18 0.21 -4.25
CA GLY A 38 -31.08 -0.22 -3.18
C GLY A 38 -31.69 -1.60 -3.41
N ASP A 39 -31.55 -2.13 -4.63
CA ASP A 39 -31.96 -3.49 -5.00
C ASP A 39 -30.83 -4.50 -4.75
N LEU A 40 -31.17 -5.79 -4.71
CA LEU A 40 -30.16 -6.86 -4.76
C LEU A 40 -29.70 -7.04 -6.20
N GLU A 41 -28.42 -6.80 -6.44
CA GLU A 41 -27.80 -6.93 -7.75
C GLU A 41 -26.61 -7.89 -7.68
N ALA A 42 -26.37 -8.62 -8.76
CA ALA A 42 -25.14 -9.37 -8.95
C ALA A 42 -23.97 -8.42 -9.24
N TRP A 43 -22.77 -8.79 -8.79
CA TRP A 43 -21.56 -8.24 -9.40
C TRP A 43 -21.49 -8.66 -10.87
N TYR A 44 -20.94 -7.81 -11.72
CA TYR A 44 -20.55 -8.25 -13.06
C TYR A 44 -19.44 -9.31 -12.97
N GLY A 45 -19.32 -10.06 -14.04
CA GLY A 45 -18.27 -11.06 -14.18
C GLY A 45 -16.88 -10.45 -14.15
N MET A 46 -15.89 -11.32 -14.12
CA MET A 46 -14.49 -10.92 -14.15
C MET A 46 -13.92 -11.06 -15.55
N GLU A 47 -13.21 -10.04 -16.02
CA GLU A 47 -12.54 -10.07 -17.31
C GLU A 47 -11.08 -10.52 -17.15
N ASN A 48 -10.61 -11.43 -18.01
CA ASN A 48 -9.20 -11.82 -17.99
C ASN A 48 -8.32 -10.72 -18.58
N VAL A 49 -7.26 -10.36 -17.87
CA VAL A 49 -6.28 -9.38 -18.33
C VAL A 49 -5.01 -10.12 -18.75
N ALA A 50 -4.55 -9.87 -19.97
CA ALA A 50 -3.33 -10.48 -20.48
C ALA A 50 -2.11 -9.90 -19.74
N ALA A 51 -1.50 -10.73 -18.88
CA ALA A 51 -0.28 -10.38 -18.15
C ALA A 51 0.59 -11.62 -17.91
N THR A 52 1.91 -11.46 -18.04
CA THR A 52 2.88 -12.49 -17.65
C THR A 52 3.30 -12.25 -16.20
N LEU A 53 2.65 -12.94 -15.28
CA LEU A 53 2.95 -12.83 -13.85
C LEU A 53 4.14 -13.72 -13.46
N SER A 54 4.75 -13.41 -12.31
CA SER A 54 5.77 -14.25 -11.68
C SER A 54 5.23 -15.66 -11.44
N GLY A 55 6.03 -16.67 -11.78
CA GLY A 55 5.65 -18.07 -11.57
C GLY A 55 5.58 -18.41 -10.08
N GLY A 56 4.53 -19.10 -9.65
CA GLY A 56 4.25 -19.38 -8.23
C GLY A 56 3.04 -18.59 -7.72
N ILE A 57 2.97 -18.39 -6.40
CA ILE A 57 1.87 -17.66 -5.76
C ILE A 57 2.21 -16.18 -5.73
N VAL A 58 1.54 -15.39 -6.56
CA VAL A 58 1.70 -13.93 -6.58
C VAL A 58 1.01 -13.34 -5.35
N ARG A 59 1.75 -12.50 -4.60
CA ARG A 59 1.32 -11.84 -3.36
C ARG A 59 1.31 -10.31 -3.42
N ALA A 60 1.93 -9.73 -4.46
CA ALA A 60 1.91 -8.30 -4.69
C ALA A 60 1.86 -8.01 -6.19
N LEU A 61 1.12 -6.95 -6.53
CA LEU A 61 0.96 -6.44 -7.88
C LEU A 61 1.21 -4.93 -7.89
N PHE A 62 1.69 -4.44 -9.02
CA PHE A 62 1.78 -3.00 -9.29
C PHE A 62 1.63 -2.76 -10.79
N LEU A 63 0.83 -1.75 -11.16
CA LEU A 63 0.65 -1.34 -12.55
C LEU A 63 1.64 -0.21 -12.86
N TYR A 64 2.63 -0.52 -13.69
CA TYR A 64 3.66 0.39 -14.13
C TYR A 64 3.31 1.00 -15.50
N ASP A 65 3.40 2.33 -15.61
CA ASP A 65 3.12 3.12 -16.82
C ASP A 65 1.75 2.79 -17.47
N GLY A 66 0.76 2.39 -16.65
CA GLY A 66 -0.58 2.00 -17.12
C GLY A 66 -0.64 0.74 -18.01
N GLN A 67 0.50 0.08 -18.27
CA GLN A 67 0.60 -0.99 -19.28
C GLN A 67 1.31 -2.25 -18.78
N HIS A 68 2.21 -2.12 -17.82
CA HIS A 68 3.11 -3.19 -17.41
C HIS A 68 2.80 -3.68 -16.00
N TRP A 69 2.48 -4.97 -15.87
CA TRP A 69 2.21 -5.58 -14.58
C TRP A 69 3.49 -6.07 -13.90
N PHE A 70 3.83 -5.44 -12.80
CA PHE A 70 4.84 -5.91 -11.88
C PHE A 70 4.21 -6.91 -10.90
N SER A 71 4.90 -8.01 -10.63
CA SER A 71 4.38 -9.05 -9.75
C SER A 71 5.48 -9.71 -8.91
N ARG A 72 5.17 -9.99 -7.65
CA ARG A 72 6.08 -10.65 -6.70
C ARG A 72 5.40 -11.78 -5.95
N ASN A 73 6.20 -12.81 -5.63
CA ASN A 73 5.74 -13.98 -4.87
C ASN A 73 5.81 -13.79 -3.35
N VAL A 74 6.35 -12.65 -2.92
CA VAL A 74 6.44 -12.21 -1.53
C VAL A 74 5.58 -10.97 -1.34
N ARG A 75 5.26 -10.65 -0.09
CA ARG A 75 4.64 -9.35 0.22
C ARG A 75 5.62 -8.26 -0.18
N ALA A 76 5.14 -7.31 -0.97
CA ALA A 76 5.92 -6.19 -1.44
C ALA A 76 5.06 -4.94 -1.47
N SER A 77 5.68 -3.80 -1.19
CA SER A 77 5.07 -2.48 -1.28
C SER A 77 5.77 -1.70 -2.37
N PHE A 78 5.03 -1.26 -3.38
CA PHE A 78 5.52 -0.51 -4.53
C PHE A 78 5.03 0.92 -4.46
N VAL A 79 5.89 1.86 -4.82
CA VAL A 79 5.53 3.26 -4.97
C VAL A 79 6.19 3.87 -6.19
N GLY A 80 5.41 4.65 -6.94
CA GLY A 80 5.93 5.45 -8.04
C GLY A 80 6.76 6.63 -7.55
N SER A 81 7.53 7.21 -8.46
CA SER A 81 8.33 8.41 -8.17
C SER A 81 7.43 9.60 -7.79
N PRO A 82 7.77 10.36 -6.73
CA PRO A 82 7.04 11.58 -6.40
C PRO A 82 7.28 12.73 -7.38
N ALA A 83 8.30 12.62 -8.23
CA ALA A 83 8.64 13.65 -9.20
C ALA A 83 7.75 13.54 -10.45
N ALA A 84 6.94 14.56 -10.71
CA ALA A 84 5.98 14.56 -11.82
C ALA A 84 6.62 14.44 -13.23
N GLN A 85 7.89 14.79 -13.38
CA GLN A 85 8.65 14.68 -14.63
C GLN A 85 9.94 13.90 -14.41
N ASP A 86 9.82 12.71 -13.78
CA ASP A 86 10.94 11.80 -13.66
C ASP A 86 11.28 11.18 -15.02
N PRO A 87 12.44 11.49 -15.65
CA PRO A 87 12.78 10.96 -16.97
C PRO A 87 13.00 9.44 -16.97
N TYR A 88 13.20 8.84 -15.79
CA TYR A 88 13.43 7.41 -15.62
C TYR A 88 12.19 6.65 -15.18
N ASP A 89 11.09 7.36 -14.87
CA ASP A 89 9.84 6.79 -14.33
C ASP A 89 10.12 5.73 -13.27
N ARG A 90 10.79 6.15 -12.18
CA ARG A 90 11.29 5.24 -11.15
C ARG A 90 10.15 4.66 -10.33
N VAL A 91 10.31 3.39 -9.96
CA VAL A 91 9.47 2.70 -8.98
C VAL A 91 10.36 2.22 -7.85
N TYR A 92 10.03 2.62 -6.64
CA TYR A 92 10.69 2.19 -5.41
C TYR A 92 9.86 1.08 -4.78
N PHE A 93 10.50 0.06 -4.23
CA PHE A 93 9.76 -1.02 -3.60
C PHE A 93 10.56 -1.72 -2.50
N THR A 94 9.81 -2.31 -1.58
CA THR A 94 10.34 -3.16 -0.50
C THR A 94 9.72 -4.53 -0.62
N GLU A 95 10.47 -5.56 -0.24
CA GLU A 95 10.06 -6.96 -0.26
C GLU A 95 10.31 -7.55 1.13
N ALA A 96 9.39 -8.37 1.63
CA ALA A 96 9.53 -8.96 2.95
C ALA A 96 10.83 -9.79 3.06
N GLY A 97 11.70 -9.42 4.01
CA GLY A 97 12.98 -10.09 4.26
C GLY A 97 14.12 -9.71 3.31
N GLU A 98 13.96 -8.64 2.53
CA GLU A 98 14.92 -8.17 1.53
C GLU A 98 15.13 -6.65 1.67
N TYR A 99 16.25 -6.16 1.12
CA TYR A 99 16.56 -4.73 1.12
C TYR A 99 15.65 -3.91 0.21
N PRO A 100 15.46 -2.61 0.51
CA PRO A 100 14.75 -1.67 -0.38
C PRO A 100 15.41 -1.56 -1.75
N LYS A 101 14.60 -1.49 -2.79
CA LYS A 101 15.00 -1.56 -4.20
C LYS A 101 14.40 -0.40 -5.00
N VAL A 102 15.07 -0.05 -6.09
CA VAL A 102 14.59 0.88 -7.12
C VAL A 102 14.70 0.24 -8.49
N THR A 103 13.68 0.40 -9.32
CA THR A 103 13.70 0.05 -10.74
C THR A 103 13.28 1.27 -11.58
N SER A 104 13.52 1.20 -12.88
CA SER A 104 13.24 2.31 -13.80
C SER A 104 12.87 1.78 -15.18
N ASN A 105 12.34 2.65 -16.04
CA ASN A 105 11.96 2.32 -17.41
C ASN A 105 13.09 1.64 -18.22
N LEU A 106 14.35 1.97 -17.92
CA LEU A 106 15.53 1.42 -18.58
C LEU A 106 15.76 -0.07 -18.29
N ILE A 107 15.34 -0.57 -17.13
CA ILE A 107 15.69 -1.92 -16.64
C ILE A 107 14.49 -2.77 -16.25
N ALA A 108 13.31 -2.17 -16.05
CA ALA A 108 12.14 -2.86 -15.53
C ALA A 108 11.43 -3.75 -16.57
N THR A 109 11.43 -3.33 -17.85
CA THR A 109 10.48 -3.83 -18.86
C THR A 109 11.12 -4.69 -19.95
N GLY A 110 12.43 -4.93 -19.91
CA GLY A 110 13.19 -5.65 -20.95
C GLY A 110 12.89 -7.16 -21.11
N GLY A 111 11.85 -7.68 -20.46
CA GLY A 111 11.50 -9.10 -20.40
C GLY A 111 10.36 -9.39 -19.43
N ASP A 112 10.17 -10.66 -19.10
CA ASP A 112 9.17 -11.15 -18.13
C ASP A 112 9.81 -12.18 -17.17
N PRO A 113 9.27 -12.34 -15.95
CA PRO A 113 8.25 -11.49 -15.32
C PRO A 113 8.83 -10.12 -14.90
N LYS A 114 7.97 -9.11 -14.78
CA LYS A 114 8.38 -7.73 -14.44
C LYS A 114 8.24 -7.42 -12.93
N PRO A 115 9.04 -6.49 -12.38
CA PRO A 115 10.19 -5.85 -13.02
C PRO A 115 11.35 -6.85 -13.14
N VAL A 116 12.06 -6.78 -14.27
CA VAL A 116 13.15 -7.72 -14.63
C VAL A 116 14.39 -7.50 -13.77
N ALA A 117 14.77 -6.25 -13.56
CA ALA A 117 15.94 -5.88 -12.79
C ALA A 117 15.63 -4.68 -11.88
N SER A 118 16.44 -4.55 -10.83
CA SER A 118 16.37 -3.47 -9.85
C SER A 118 17.74 -3.26 -9.22
N TYR A 119 17.99 -2.04 -8.76
CA TYR A 119 19.14 -1.68 -7.93
C TYR A 119 18.75 -1.59 -6.46
N ARG A 120 19.74 -1.62 -5.56
CA ARG A 120 19.52 -1.26 -4.15
C ARG A 120 19.16 0.22 -4.05
N LEU A 121 18.18 0.54 -3.20
CA LEU A 121 17.80 1.93 -2.94
C LEU A 121 18.82 2.62 -2.04
N GLY A 122 19.07 3.90 -2.32
CA GLY A 122 20.05 4.71 -1.61
C GLY A 122 21.41 4.72 -2.30
N VAL A 123 22.29 5.58 -1.81
CA VAL A 123 23.66 5.72 -2.32
C VAL A 123 24.62 5.64 -1.15
N PRO A 124 25.56 4.67 -1.13
CA PRO A 124 26.44 4.51 0.02
C PRO A 124 27.44 5.65 0.12
N ALA A 125 27.88 5.95 1.35
CA ALA A 125 29.07 6.76 1.57
C ALA A 125 30.33 5.98 1.17
N PRO A 126 31.38 6.63 0.64
CA PRO A 126 32.70 6.02 0.51
C PRO A 126 33.25 5.56 1.87
N GLU A 127 33.75 4.32 1.94
CA GLU A 127 34.27 3.74 3.19
C GLU A 127 35.66 4.28 3.58
N THR A 128 36.43 4.74 2.59
CA THR A 128 37.81 5.19 2.77
C THR A 128 37.93 6.67 2.43
N ALA A 129 38.72 7.41 3.21
CA ALA A 129 39.03 8.80 2.93
C ALA A 129 39.80 8.98 1.61
N VAL A 130 39.66 10.15 1.00
CA VAL A 130 40.53 10.58 -0.11
C VAL A 130 41.94 10.78 0.41
N THR A 131 42.93 10.27 -0.32
CA THR A 131 44.35 10.57 -0.03
C THR A 131 44.78 11.77 -0.85
N ALA A 132 45.24 12.82 -0.20
CA ALA A 132 45.64 14.07 -0.84
C ALA A 132 47.14 14.29 -0.69
N VAL A 133 47.81 14.69 -1.78
CA VAL A 133 49.26 14.95 -1.82
C VAL A 133 49.49 16.29 -2.50
N VAL A 134 50.19 17.21 -1.83
CA VAL A 134 50.57 18.50 -2.41
C VAL A 134 51.64 18.29 -3.47
N ASN A 135 51.41 18.85 -4.65
CA ASN A 135 52.43 19.06 -5.65
C ASN A 135 53.01 20.46 -5.41
N ALA A 136 54.10 20.50 -4.64
CA ALA A 136 54.76 21.75 -4.27
C ALA A 136 55.24 22.53 -5.50
N ASP A 137 55.11 23.85 -5.45
CA ASP A 137 55.70 24.74 -6.42
C ASP A 137 57.20 24.87 -6.14
N ALA A 138 58.04 24.40 -7.06
CA ALA A 138 59.49 24.47 -6.93
C ALA A 138 60.03 25.91 -6.86
N GLY A 139 59.20 26.91 -7.18
CA GLY A 139 59.52 28.34 -7.12
C GLY A 139 58.96 29.09 -5.91
N ALA A 140 58.18 28.46 -5.03
CA ALA A 140 57.63 29.10 -3.84
C ALA A 140 58.71 29.42 -2.80
N ASP A 141 58.57 30.55 -2.09
CA ASP A 141 59.46 30.93 -0.99
C ASP A 141 59.07 30.14 0.28
N PRO A 142 59.92 29.22 0.78
CA PRO A 142 59.58 28.35 1.90
C PRO A 142 59.47 29.09 3.24
N GLU A 143 59.83 30.37 3.31
CA GLU A 143 59.73 31.20 4.51
C GLU A 143 58.54 32.20 4.46
N ASN A 144 57.75 32.18 3.37
CA ASN A 144 56.54 33.00 3.25
C ASN A 144 55.31 32.23 3.75
N PHE A 145 54.90 32.53 4.99
CA PHE A 145 53.70 31.94 5.61
C PHE A 145 52.45 32.85 5.50
N SER A 146 52.49 33.90 4.68
CA SER A 146 51.44 34.94 4.68
C SER A 146 50.14 34.52 4.00
N ASP A 147 50.18 33.47 3.18
CA ASP A 147 49.06 32.92 2.43
C ASP A 147 48.85 31.41 2.65
N ASP A 148 49.41 30.84 3.72
CA ASP A 148 49.23 29.42 4.05
C ASP A 148 47.74 29.04 4.16
N GLU A 149 47.36 27.93 3.53
CA GLU A 149 46.01 27.41 3.55
C GLU A 149 45.98 25.94 3.93
N THR A 150 45.18 25.60 4.94
CA THR A 150 44.88 24.20 5.28
C THR A 150 43.58 23.76 4.59
N ARG A 151 43.66 22.67 3.81
CA ARG A 151 42.52 22.07 3.09
C ARG A 151 42.21 20.67 3.61
N PHE A 152 40.92 20.36 3.64
CA PHE A 152 40.41 19.00 3.82
C PHE A 152 39.51 18.63 2.65
N TYR A 153 39.51 17.35 2.28
CA TYR A 153 38.73 16.83 1.16
C TYR A 153 37.76 15.74 1.62
N VAL A 154 36.59 15.69 0.98
CA VAL A 154 35.61 14.60 1.12
C VAL A 154 35.13 14.18 -0.27
N MET A 155 34.58 12.97 -0.36
CA MET A 155 34.04 12.42 -1.60
C MET A 155 32.65 11.85 -1.36
N THR A 156 31.79 11.95 -2.35
CA THR A 156 30.47 11.31 -2.42
C THR A 156 30.38 10.46 -3.69
N PHE A 157 29.48 9.47 -3.68
CA PHE A 157 29.11 8.71 -4.87
C PHE A 157 27.83 9.29 -5.50
N VAL A 158 27.72 9.17 -6.82
CA VAL A 158 26.57 9.62 -7.59
C VAL A 158 26.08 8.54 -8.55
N THR A 159 24.78 8.28 -8.55
CA THR A 159 24.14 7.32 -9.45
C THR A 159 24.05 7.84 -10.88
N GLU A 160 23.79 6.94 -11.82
CA GLU A 160 23.47 7.33 -13.19
C GLU A 160 22.25 8.25 -13.25
N TYR A 161 21.30 8.06 -12.32
CA TYR A 161 20.10 8.87 -12.17
C TYR A 161 20.36 10.25 -11.54
N GLY A 162 21.60 10.55 -11.13
CA GLY A 162 22.01 11.85 -10.59
C GLY A 162 21.79 12.00 -9.08
N GLU A 163 21.49 10.92 -8.38
CA GLU A 163 21.30 10.88 -6.93
C GLU A 163 22.67 10.85 -6.25
N GLU A 164 22.86 11.66 -5.21
CA GLU A 164 24.13 11.81 -4.51
C GLU A 164 24.00 11.36 -3.06
N GLY A 165 24.92 10.50 -2.61
CA GLY A 165 24.93 9.97 -1.25
C GLY A 165 25.66 10.86 -0.24
N PRO A 166 25.81 10.37 1.00
CA PRO A 166 26.54 11.07 2.04
C PRO A 166 28.05 11.06 1.76
N PRO A 167 28.79 12.04 2.33
CA PRO A 167 30.24 12.08 2.22
C PRO A 167 30.89 10.92 2.99
N GLY A 168 31.98 10.42 2.45
CA GLY A 168 32.87 9.50 3.17
C GLY A 168 33.70 10.22 4.23
N PRO A 169 34.60 9.49 4.91
CA PRO A 169 35.52 10.07 5.88
C PRO A 169 36.36 11.21 5.29
N VAL A 170 36.60 12.23 6.12
CA VAL A 170 37.44 13.39 5.76
C VAL A 170 38.89 12.97 5.55
N SER A 171 39.56 13.56 4.55
CA SER A 171 40.99 13.36 4.30
C SER A 171 41.86 13.85 5.46
N ALA A 172 43.14 13.47 5.46
CA ALA A 172 44.13 14.18 6.26
C ALA A 172 44.19 15.66 5.84
N ALA A 173 44.60 16.53 6.78
CA ALA A 173 44.86 17.93 6.51
C ALA A 173 45.99 18.08 5.48
N VAL A 174 45.80 18.99 4.54
CA VAL A 174 46.79 19.32 3.51
C VAL A 174 47.14 20.78 3.68
N GLU A 175 48.42 21.08 3.91
CA GLU A 175 48.92 22.45 4.06
C GLU A 175 49.56 22.89 2.74
N LEU A 176 49.06 23.99 2.18
CA LEU A 176 49.63 24.63 1.00
C LEU A 176 50.30 25.92 1.47
N GLY A 177 51.59 26.06 1.18
CA GLY A 177 52.36 27.29 1.46
C GLY A 177 52.21 28.34 0.37
N SER A 178 51.68 27.97 -0.80
CA SER A 178 51.35 28.91 -1.87
C SER A 178 50.11 28.41 -2.61
N PRO A 179 48.90 28.56 -2.03
CA PRO A 179 47.66 28.00 -2.57
C PRO A 179 47.25 28.55 -3.95
N SER A 180 47.93 29.58 -4.44
CA SER A 180 47.74 30.16 -5.77
C SER A 180 48.56 29.47 -6.88
N THR A 181 49.64 28.76 -6.54
CA THR A 181 50.53 28.09 -7.50
C THR A 181 50.64 26.58 -7.27
N GLU A 182 50.45 26.13 -6.03
CA GLU A 182 50.45 24.71 -5.67
C GLU A 182 49.15 24.02 -6.08
N THR A 183 49.25 22.71 -6.37
CA THR A 183 48.09 21.87 -6.72
C THR A 183 48.05 20.65 -5.81
N VAL A 184 46.88 20.03 -5.66
CA VAL A 184 46.73 18.82 -4.82
C VAL A 184 46.32 17.64 -5.69
N THR A 185 47.16 16.60 -5.72
CA THR A 185 46.81 15.32 -6.34
C THR A 185 46.01 14.48 -5.35
N LEU A 186 44.78 14.14 -5.72
CA LEU A 186 43.84 13.34 -4.95
C LEU A 186 43.80 11.92 -5.51
N THR A 187 44.04 10.93 -4.66
CA THR A 187 43.78 9.51 -4.95
C THR A 187 42.39 9.16 -4.42
N LEU A 188 41.51 8.79 -5.34
CA LEU A 188 40.09 8.59 -5.09
C LEU A 188 39.78 7.11 -4.85
N PRO A 189 39.17 6.75 -3.71
CA PRO A 189 38.73 5.39 -3.46
C PRO A 189 37.73 4.91 -4.52
N GLY A 190 37.73 3.60 -4.78
CA GLY A 190 36.71 2.93 -5.59
C GLY A 190 35.53 2.46 -4.73
N LEU A 191 34.48 1.99 -5.40
CA LEU A 191 33.37 1.28 -4.76
C LEU A 191 33.61 -0.23 -4.92
N ALA A 192 33.61 -1.00 -3.83
CA ALA A 192 33.95 -2.43 -3.85
C ALA A 192 32.92 -3.28 -4.63
N SER A 193 31.64 -2.95 -4.50
CA SER A 193 30.54 -3.56 -5.25
C SER A 193 29.52 -2.49 -5.64
N ASN A 194 28.97 -2.56 -6.85
CA ASN A 194 28.07 -1.53 -7.37
C ASN A 194 26.63 -2.03 -7.64
N PRO A 195 25.87 -2.45 -6.60
CA PRO A 195 24.45 -2.77 -6.77
C PRO A 195 23.54 -1.52 -6.80
N TYR A 196 24.09 -0.31 -6.70
CA TYR A 196 23.38 0.96 -6.54
C TYR A 196 23.32 1.80 -7.84
N ASN A 197 23.84 1.28 -8.94
CA ASN A 197 24.00 2.02 -10.21
C ASN A 197 24.83 3.32 -10.10
N VAL A 198 25.88 3.31 -9.26
CA VAL A 198 26.84 4.41 -9.15
C VAL A 198 27.69 4.48 -10.41
N ASN A 199 27.84 5.65 -11.01
CA ASN A 199 28.69 5.83 -12.19
C ASN A 199 29.69 6.98 -12.07
N ARG A 200 29.57 7.81 -11.02
CA ARG A 200 30.39 9.01 -10.81
C ARG A 200 30.79 9.19 -9.35
N LYS A 201 31.85 9.98 -9.16
CA LYS A 201 32.34 10.46 -7.86
C LYS A 201 32.36 11.99 -7.89
N ARG A 202 31.90 12.62 -6.82
CA ARG A 202 32.08 14.07 -6.60
C ARG A 202 33.06 14.26 -5.47
N VAL A 203 33.97 15.21 -5.64
CA VAL A 203 35.00 15.53 -4.66
C VAL A 203 34.82 16.97 -4.23
N TYR A 204 34.84 17.19 -2.91
CA TYR A 204 34.65 18.50 -2.30
C TYR A 204 35.86 18.86 -1.46
N ARG A 205 36.13 20.16 -1.32
CA ARG A 205 37.18 20.67 -0.43
C ARG A 205 36.63 21.73 0.52
N THR A 206 37.26 21.89 1.68
CA THR A 206 36.97 23.01 2.58
C THR A 206 37.35 24.33 1.92
N VAL A 207 36.45 25.31 1.99
CA VAL A 207 36.72 26.70 1.64
C VAL A 207 36.26 27.56 2.80
N THR A 208 37.15 28.42 3.28
CA THR A 208 36.84 29.38 4.35
C THR A 208 36.44 30.70 3.72
N THR A 209 35.23 31.16 4.05
CA THR A 209 34.69 32.48 3.67
C THR A 209 34.44 33.31 4.92
N GLY A 210 34.02 34.57 4.78
CA GLY A 210 33.65 35.41 5.93
C GLY A 210 32.48 34.86 6.75
N ALA A 211 31.67 33.96 6.19
CA ALA A 211 30.52 33.32 6.86
C ALA A 211 30.87 32.03 7.62
N GLY A 212 32.02 31.41 7.35
CA GLY A 212 32.44 30.14 7.92
C GLY A 212 33.22 29.25 6.94
N THR A 213 33.56 28.04 7.39
CA THR A 213 34.23 27.01 6.59
C THR A 213 33.25 25.91 6.20
N ASP A 214 33.10 25.67 4.91
CA ASP A 214 32.20 24.65 4.35
C ASP A 214 32.87 23.87 3.21
N TYR A 215 32.30 22.73 2.83
CA TYR A 215 32.76 21.91 1.72
C TYR A 215 32.13 22.35 0.39
N PHE A 216 32.95 22.61 -0.63
CA PHE A 216 32.51 22.98 -1.98
C PHE A 216 33.09 22.05 -3.04
N LEU A 217 32.30 21.79 -4.08
CA LEU A 217 32.63 20.85 -5.16
C LEU A 217 33.84 21.32 -5.96
N VAL A 218 34.87 20.46 -6.09
CA VAL A 218 36.07 20.73 -6.90
C VAL A 218 36.14 19.86 -8.15
N GLY A 219 35.38 18.78 -8.23
CA GLY A 219 35.38 17.97 -9.44
C GLY A 219 34.38 16.84 -9.40
N GLU A 220 33.93 16.47 -10.59
CA GLU A 220 33.12 15.27 -10.85
C GLU A 220 33.87 14.40 -11.85
N VAL A 221 34.05 13.13 -11.51
CA VAL A 221 34.76 12.15 -12.34
C VAL A 221 33.98 10.85 -12.44
N THR A 222 34.27 10.04 -13.45
CA THR A 222 33.67 8.70 -13.58
C THR A 222 34.09 7.78 -12.43
N LEU A 223 33.28 6.76 -12.12
CA LEU A 223 33.58 5.80 -11.05
C LEU A 223 34.93 5.10 -11.23
N ALA A 224 35.37 4.87 -12.48
CA ALA A 224 36.64 4.24 -12.82
C ALA A 224 37.86 5.14 -12.58
N THR A 225 37.67 6.47 -12.48
CA THR A 225 38.76 7.42 -12.26
C THR A 225 39.32 7.27 -10.83
N THR A 226 40.62 7.06 -10.72
CA THR A 226 41.33 6.87 -9.44
C THR A 226 42.11 8.10 -9.00
N THR A 227 42.29 9.10 -9.88
CA THR A 227 43.07 10.30 -9.58
C THR A 227 42.36 11.56 -10.09
N LEU A 228 42.37 12.61 -9.28
CA LEU A 228 41.91 13.96 -9.64
C LEU A 228 42.95 14.97 -9.16
N VAL A 229 43.26 15.98 -9.97
CA VAL A 229 44.15 17.08 -9.55
C VAL A 229 43.29 18.30 -9.28
N ASP A 230 43.35 18.80 -8.04
CA ASP A 230 42.77 20.10 -7.67
C ASP A 230 43.79 21.20 -7.94
N SER A 231 43.48 22.04 -8.93
CA SER A 231 44.29 23.19 -9.34
C SER A 231 43.59 24.53 -9.11
N PHE A 232 42.53 24.57 -8.30
CA PHE A 232 41.83 25.82 -8.00
C PHE A 232 42.57 26.59 -6.91
N GLY A 233 42.75 27.90 -7.11
CA GLY A 233 43.39 28.80 -6.15
C GLY A 233 42.59 29.00 -4.86
N ALA A 234 43.11 29.76 -3.89
CA ALA A 234 42.42 30.10 -2.65
C ALA A 234 41.17 30.99 -2.88
N ALA A 235 40.23 30.98 -1.93
CA ALA A 235 39.12 31.93 -1.93
C ALA A 235 39.60 33.36 -1.60
N ASP A 236 38.91 34.36 -2.17
CA ASP A 236 39.18 35.78 -1.94
C ASP A 236 38.01 36.42 -1.19
N GLY A 237 38.09 36.43 0.14
CA GLY A 237 36.99 36.84 1.02
C GLY A 237 35.79 35.90 0.90
N ASP A 238 34.65 36.43 0.46
CA ASP A 238 33.42 35.65 0.22
C ASP A 238 33.32 35.11 -1.22
N ASN A 239 34.28 35.44 -2.09
CA ASN A 239 34.28 34.98 -3.47
C ASN A 239 34.94 33.61 -3.59
N LEU A 240 34.17 32.65 -4.08
CA LEU A 240 34.70 31.33 -4.41
C LEU A 240 35.64 31.40 -5.64
N PRO A 241 36.71 30.60 -5.66
CA PRO A 241 37.56 30.42 -6.84
C PRO A 241 36.75 30.01 -8.08
N ALA A 242 37.13 30.53 -9.25
CA ALA A 242 36.48 30.19 -10.50
C ALA A 242 36.60 28.69 -10.81
N GLY A 243 35.46 28.01 -10.97
CA GLY A 243 35.39 26.57 -11.25
C GLY A 243 35.07 25.69 -10.05
N ILE A 244 35.01 26.26 -8.84
CA ILE A 244 34.40 25.60 -7.68
C ILE A 244 32.88 25.64 -7.81
N GLY A 245 32.26 24.48 -7.56
CA GLY A 245 30.82 24.26 -7.68
C GLY A 245 30.06 24.50 -6.37
N LYS A 246 28.92 23.83 -6.26
CA LYS A 246 27.99 23.97 -5.12
C LYS A 246 28.58 23.48 -3.80
N ARG A 247 28.00 23.96 -2.69
CA ARG A 247 28.21 23.44 -1.34
C ARG A 247 27.75 21.97 -1.26
N LEU A 248 28.37 21.21 -0.37
CA LEU A 248 27.93 19.87 0.00
C LEU A 248 26.68 19.94 0.89
N ASP A 249 25.55 19.46 0.38
CA ASP A 249 24.26 19.47 1.09
C ASP A 249 23.74 18.05 1.42
N THR A 250 24.51 17.01 1.11
CA THR A 250 24.06 15.59 1.22
C THR A 250 24.56 14.89 2.48
N VAL A 251 25.04 15.63 3.49
CA VAL A 251 25.65 15.07 4.71
C VAL A 251 24.72 14.07 5.41
N ASN A 252 23.41 14.36 5.41
CA ASN A 252 22.40 13.54 6.08
C ASN A 252 21.63 12.63 5.10
N PHE A 253 22.11 12.44 3.86
CA PHE A 253 21.41 11.62 2.87
C PHE A 253 21.73 10.14 3.06
N ASP A 254 21.45 9.65 4.26
CA ASP A 254 21.72 8.28 4.66
C ASP A 254 20.91 7.28 3.82
N MET A 255 21.43 6.06 3.71
CA MET A 255 20.71 4.96 3.05
C MET A 255 19.54 4.49 3.94
N PRO A 256 18.48 3.92 3.34
CA PRO A 256 17.46 3.24 4.12
C PRO A 256 18.06 2.01 4.82
N ASP A 257 17.45 1.60 5.94
CA ASP A 257 17.82 0.36 6.61
C ASP A 257 17.63 -0.87 5.69
N GLU A 258 18.53 -1.85 5.82
CA GLU A 258 18.50 -3.06 4.98
C GLU A 258 17.24 -3.92 5.20
N ASP A 259 16.60 -3.82 6.37
CA ASP A 259 15.39 -4.59 6.69
C ASP A 259 14.09 -3.76 6.53
N MET A 260 14.15 -2.59 5.89
CA MET A 260 13.00 -1.70 5.74
C MET A 260 11.90 -2.33 4.87
N GLN A 261 10.67 -2.22 5.36
CA GLN A 261 9.46 -2.75 4.74
C GLN A 261 8.33 -1.72 4.72
N GLY A 262 7.27 -2.01 3.96
CA GLY A 262 6.03 -1.24 3.97
C GLY A 262 6.19 0.15 3.36
N LEU A 263 6.97 0.28 2.29
CA LEU A 263 7.19 1.56 1.64
C LEU A 263 5.87 2.18 1.16
N VAL A 264 5.59 3.41 1.59
CA VAL A 264 4.42 4.20 1.19
C VAL A 264 4.83 5.62 0.80
N MET A 265 4.08 6.23 -0.11
CA MET A 265 4.25 7.63 -0.47
C MET A 265 3.21 8.48 0.24
N GLY A 266 3.69 9.41 1.05
CA GLY A 266 2.87 10.43 1.69
C GLY A 266 2.76 11.70 0.85
N ILE A 267 2.19 12.72 1.49
CA ILE A 267 2.05 14.05 0.91
C ILE A 267 3.43 14.70 0.67
N ASN A 268 3.49 15.65 -0.27
CA ASN A 268 4.70 16.42 -0.60
C ASN A 268 5.92 15.55 -0.96
N GLY A 269 5.68 14.36 -1.52
CA GLY A 269 6.74 13.48 -2.01
C GLY A 269 7.60 12.84 -0.92
N MET A 270 7.12 12.79 0.32
CA MET A 270 7.79 12.10 1.42
C MET A 270 7.53 10.60 1.32
N ALA A 271 8.58 9.79 1.21
CA ALA A 271 8.46 8.35 1.35
C ALA A 271 8.58 7.97 2.82
N ALA A 272 7.83 6.95 3.27
CA ALA A 272 7.95 6.41 4.61
C ALA A 272 8.00 4.88 4.56
N GLY A 273 8.76 4.29 5.46
CA GLY A 273 8.91 2.85 5.62
C GLY A 273 9.32 2.52 7.05
N PHE A 274 9.26 1.25 7.43
CA PHE A 274 9.58 0.85 8.81
C PHE A 274 10.56 -0.32 8.85
N SER A 275 11.36 -0.38 9.91
CA SER A 275 12.25 -1.49 10.24
C SER A 275 12.06 -1.83 11.72
N GLY A 276 11.56 -3.03 12.02
CA GLY A 276 11.24 -3.43 13.39
C GLY A 276 10.21 -2.51 14.05
N ASN A 277 10.61 -1.76 15.08
CA ASN A 277 9.78 -0.77 15.78
C ASN A 277 10.12 0.69 15.41
N GLU A 278 10.97 0.90 14.41
CA GLU A 278 11.40 2.23 13.97
C GLU A 278 10.77 2.58 12.63
N LEU A 279 10.18 3.77 12.56
CA LEU A 279 9.71 4.37 11.32
C LEU A 279 10.79 5.31 10.79
N ALA A 280 11.09 5.21 9.49
CA ALA A 280 11.96 6.14 8.78
C ALA A 280 11.15 6.92 7.73
N ILE A 281 11.57 8.16 7.48
CA ILE A 281 10.96 9.06 6.49
C ILE A 281 12.09 9.61 5.61
N SER A 282 11.87 9.66 4.31
CA SER A 282 12.84 10.19 3.35
C SER A 282 12.81 11.71 3.32
N GLU A 283 13.85 12.30 2.74
CA GLU A 283 13.78 13.68 2.27
C GLU A 283 12.65 13.86 1.24
N ALA A 284 12.08 15.05 1.20
CA ALA A 284 10.98 15.37 0.30
C ALA A 284 11.44 15.26 -1.16
N TYR A 285 10.70 14.50 -1.97
CA TYR A 285 11.01 14.23 -3.38
C TYR A 285 12.36 13.52 -3.64
N LEU A 286 13.04 13.03 -2.60
CA LEU A 286 14.32 12.33 -2.70
C LEU A 286 14.24 10.96 -1.98
N PRO A 287 13.53 9.95 -2.53
CA PRO A 287 13.35 8.65 -1.88
C PRO A 287 14.64 7.82 -1.69
N HIS A 288 15.80 8.30 -2.15
CA HIS A 288 17.10 7.70 -1.89
C HIS A 288 17.77 8.19 -0.60
N ALA A 289 17.28 9.28 0.01
CA ALA A 289 17.88 9.91 1.18
C ALA A 289 16.97 9.74 2.41
N TRP A 290 17.47 9.07 3.44
CA TRP A 290 16.72 8.68 4.65
C TRP A 290 17.41 9.17 5.94
N PRO A 291 17.41 10.49 6.21
CA PRO A 291 18.12 11.06 7.35
C PRO A 291 17.77 10.41 8.69
N LEU A 292 18.79 10.13 9.51
CA LEU A 292 18.61 9.55 10.84
C LEU A 292 17.72 10.41 11.76
N ASP A 293 17.75 11.74 11.60
CA ASP A 293 16.97 12.67 12.42
C ASP A 293 15.45 12.56 12.22
N TYR A 294 15.01 12.00 11.09
CA TYR A 294 13.58 11.80 10.80
C TYR A 294 13.03 10.50 11.35
N ARG A 295 13.88 9.64 11.91
CA ARG A 295 13.46 8.35 12.44
C ARG A 295 12.65 8.52 13.73
N ARG A 296 11.62 7.68 13.89
CA ARG A 296 10.71 7.69 15.02
C ARG A 296 10.52 6.28 15.55
N ALA A 297 10.95 6.04 16.78
CA ALA A 297 10.73 4.77 17.45
C ALA A 297 9.31 4.68 18.02
N THR A 298 8.73 3.49 17.94
CA THR A 298 7.45 3.11 18.55
C THR A 298 7.68 2.12 19.68
N GLU A 299 6.71 2.01 20.60
CA GLU A 299 6.81 1.11 21.77
C GLU A 299 6.76 -0.38 21.37
N HIS A 300 6.11 -0.70 20.26
CA HIS A 300 5.90 -2.05 19.77
C HIS A 300 6.30 -2.16 18.31
N GLU A 301 6.71 -3.36 17.88
CA GLU A 301 7.04 -3.63 16.48
C GLU A 301 5.90 -3.20 15.53
N ILE A 302 6.31 -2.54 14.45
CA ILE A 302 5.43 -2.07 13.39
C ILE A 302 5.08 -3.26 12.50
N VAL A 303 3.81 -3.37 12.14
CA VAL A 303 3.25 -4.46 11.32
C VAL A 303 2.88 -3.95 9.92
N GLY A 304 2.48 -2.69 9.82
CA GLY A 304 2.15 -2.04 8.56
C GLY A 304 2.05 -0.52 8.72
N ILE A 305 2.08 0.15 7.59
CA ILE A 305 1.91 1.59 7.48
C ILE A 305 1.06 1.87 6.25
N VAL A 306 0.25 2.91 6.32
CA VAL A 306 -0.46 3.46 5.17
C VAL A 306 -0.42 4.98 5.20
N ALA A 307 -0.28 5.59 4.04
CA ALA A 307 -0.44 7.03 3.88
C ALA A 307 -1.93 7.39 3.83
N THR A 308 -2.30 8.48 4.51
CA THR A 308 -3.65 9.06 4.57
C THR A 308 -3.55 10.53 4.19
N SER A 309 -4.68 11.22 4.04
CA SER A 309 -4.72 12.65 3.71
C SER A 309 -4.00 13.55 4.73
N THR A 310 -3.89 13.11 5.99
CA THR A 310 -3.30 13.87 7.09
C THR A 310 -1.85 13.51 7.42
N GLY A 311 -1.31 12.46 6.79
CA GLY A 311 0.04 11.93 7.08
C GLY A 311 0.07 10.40 7.03
N PHE A 312 0.66 9.75 8.03
CA PHE A 312 0.83 8.29 8.05
C PHE A 312 0.13 7.65 9.24
N VAL A 313 -0.59 6.56 9.00
CA VAL A 313 -1.15 5.71 10.05
C VAL A 313 -0.30 4.45 10.15
N VAL A 314 0.21 4.18 11.35
CA VAL A 314 1.15 3.08 11.63
C VAL A 314 0.46 2.08 12.54
N GLY A 315 0.27 0.86 12.02
CA GLY A 315 -0.25 -0.28 12.77
C GLY A 315 0.88 -1.02 13.45
N THR A 316 0.81 -1.20 14.77
CA THR A 316 1.82 -1.94 15.56
C THR A 316 1.21 -3.19 16.19
N LYS A 317 2.04 -4.05 16.80
CA LYS A 317 1.59 -5.17 17.64
C LYS A 317 0.91 -4.76 18.95
N GLY A 318 0.81 -3.46 19.26
CA GLY A 318 0.15 -2.94 20.44
C GLY A 318 -0.71 -1.71 20.14
N TYR A 319 -0.18 -0.51 20.39
CA TYR A 319 -0.89 0.76 20.15
C TYR A 319 -0.66 1.29 18.74
N PRO A 320 -1.70 1.70 18.00
CA PRO A 320 -1.50 2.38 16.72
C PRO A 320 -0.94 3.78 16.93
N TYR A 321 -0.15 4.24 15.94
CA TYR A 321 0.43 5.57 15.92
C TYR A 321 -0.04 6.31 14.68
N VAL A 322 -0.12 7.64 14.77
CA VAL A 322 -0.38 8.53 13.64
C VAL A 322 0.74 9.54 13.58
N LEU A 323 1.29 9.77 12.40
CA LEU A 323 2.26 10.82 12.15
C LEU A 323 1.64 11.88 11.27
N THR A 324 1.66 13.12 11.74
CA THR A 324 1.08 14.26 11.03
C THR A 324 2.11 15.35 10.84
N GLY A 325 2.12 15.96 9.66
CA GLY A 325 3.03 17.02 9.28
C GLY A 325 3.05 17.19 7.76
N ILE A 326 3.59 18.32 7.29
CA ILE A 326 3.66 18.66 5.87
C ILE A 326 5.09 18.59 5.30
N ALA A 327 6.09 18.46 6.16
CA ALA A 327 7.50 18.34 5.80
C ALA A 327 8.20 17.34 6.72
N PRO A 328 9.22 16.60 6.24
CA PRO A 328 9.85 15.51 6.99
C PRO A 328 10.38 15.93 8.37
N ASP A 329 10.98 17.11 8.45
CA ASP A 329 11.60 17.71 9.63
C ASP A 329 10.58 18.12 10.72
N SER A 330 9.36 18.44 10.32
CA SER A 330 8.28 18.91 11.20
C SER A 330 7.25 17.82 11.55
N MET A 331 7.50 16.58 11.16
CA MET A 331 6.60 15.45 11.45
C MET A 331 6.52 15.19 12.96
N THR A 332 5.29 15.19 13.45
CA THR A 332 4.95 14.87 14.85
C THR A 332 4.30 13.49 14.93
N SER A 333 4.62 12.72 15.98
CA SER A 333 4.03 11.41 16.23
C SER A 333 3.03 11.47 17.39
N GLU A 334 1.86 10.90 17.16
CA GLU A 334 0.78 10.74 18.14
C GLU A 334 0.57 9.24 18.40
N LYS A 335 0.65 8.84 19.67
CA LYS A 335 0.23 7.50 20.11
C LYS A 335 -1.28 7.54 20.39
N LEU A 336 -2.05 6.68 19.72
CA LEU A 336 -3.47 6.55 19.99
C LEU A 336 -3.68 5.65 21.22
N ASP A 337 -4.40 6.13 22.23
CA ASP A 337 -4.60 5.44 23.51
C ASP A 337 -5.69 4.36 23.47
N THR A 338 -5.63 3.49 22.45
CA THR A 338 -6.51 2.32 22.33
C THR A 338 -5.68 1.08 22.04
N MET A 339 -5.89 0.01 22.82
CA MET A 339 -5.20 -1.28 22.65
C MET A 339 -5.75 -2.08 21.46
N LEU A 340 -5.61 -1.52 20.26
CA LEU A 340 -6.09 -2.10 19.00
C LEU A 340 -4.89 -2.48 18.12
N ALA A 341 -4.26 -3.60 18.45
CA ALA A 341 -3.11 -4.10 17.70
C ALA A 341 -3.48 -4.48 16.26
N CYS A 342 -2.61 -4.14 15.31
CA CYS A 342 -2.71 -4.59 13.93
C CYS A 342 -2.17 -6.03 13.80
N VAL A 343 -2.99 -6.94 13.27
CA VAL A 343 -2.59 -8.35 13.10
C VAL A 343 -2.05 -8.68 11.70
N SER A 344 -2.36 -7.85 10.71
CA SER A 344 -1.89 -8.02 9.33
C SER A 344 -1.68 -6.67 8.67
N GLY A 345 -0.43 -6.33 8.34
CA GLY A 345 -0.11 -5.09 7.62
C GLY A 345 -0.76 -5.02 6.25
N ALA A 346 -0.93 -6.16 5.59
CA ALA A 346 -1.60 -6.26 4.28
C ALA A 346 -3.12 -5.99 4.35
N SER A 347 -3.71 -5.98 5.56
CA SER A 347 -5.10 -5.56 5.77
C SER A 347 -5.25 -4.04 5.88
N MET A 348 -4.15 -3.28 5.97
CA MET A 348 -4.20 -1.83 6.09
C MET A 348 -4.55 -1.21 4.74
N VAL A 349 -5.66 -0.47 4.69
CA VAL A 349 -6.16 0.20 3.48
C VAL A 349 -6.45 1.67 3.78
N ASP A 350 -6.03 2.56 2.87
CA ASP A 350 -6.34 3.98 2.93
C ASP A 350 -7.79 4.25 2.50
N MET A 351 -8.60 4.81 3.41
CA MET A 351 -9.97 5.24 3.16
C MET A 351 -10.11 6.77 3.10
N GLY A 352 -9.00 7.50 2.91
CA GLY A 352 -8.93 8.95 2.86
C GLY A 352 -8.38 9.55 4.16
N GLU A 353 -9.27 9.92 5.08
CA GLU A 353 -8.88 10.54 6.37
C GLU A 353 -8.47 9.53 7.45
N TYR A 354 -8.76 8.25 7.22
CA TYR A 354 -8.48 7.16 8.14
C TYR A 354 -8.06 5.91 7.39
N ALA A 355 -7.32 5.05 8.09
CA ALA A 355 -6.97 3.73 7.64
C ALA A 355 -7.92 2.69 8.24
N LEU A 356 -8.30 1.68 7.45
CA LEU A 356 -8.91 0.46 7.96
C LEU A 356 -7.89 -0.64 8.08
N TYR A 357 -7.93 -1.40 9.17
CA TYR A 357 -7.09 -2.59 9.32
C TYR A 357 -7.70 -3.64 10.25
N ALA A 358 -7.24 -4.88 10.12
CA ALA A 358 -7.67 -5.99 10.96
C ALA A 358 -6.95 -5.97 12.31
N CYS A 359 -7.73 -6.08 13.39
CA CYS A 359 -7.27 -6.38 14.74
C CYS A 359 -7.79 -7.76 15.19
N PRO A 360 -7.41 -8.29 16.37
CA PRO A 360 -7.91 -9.58 16.86
C PRO A 360 -9.44 -9.62 17.11
N ASN A 361 -10.09 -8.46 17.23
CA ASN A 361 -11.51 -8.35 17.60
C ASN A 361 -12.43 -7.92 16.45
N GLY A 362 -11.90 -7.39 15.35
CA GLY A 362 -12.67 -6.85 14.22
C GLY A 362 -11.84 -5.89 13.35
N LEU A 363 -12.51 -5.07 12.54
CA LEU A 363 -11.85 -4.01 11.78
C LEU A 363 -11.79 -2.71 12.58
N VAL A 364 -10.64 -2.05 12.50
CA VAL A 364 -10.37 -0.79 13.20
C VAL A 364 -10.27 0.32 12.18
N ALA A 365 -10.97 1.43 12.44
CA ALA A 365 -10.71 2.70 11.78
C ALA A 365 -9.76 3.53 12.66
N ALA A 366 -8.58 3.85 12.12
CA ALA A 366 -7.61 4.72 12.79
C ALA A 366 -7.30 5.93 11.93
N GLY A 367 -7.42 7.11 12.53
CA GLY A 367 -7.03 8.39 11.95
C GLY A 367 -6.49 9.31 13.04
N SER A 368 -6.23 10.56 12.69
CA SER A 368 -5.74 11.54 13.67
C SER A 368 -6.67 11.66 14.88
N GLY A 369 -6.11 11.64 16.09
CA GLY A 369 -6.85 11.79 17.35
C GLY A 369 -7.64 10.56 17.84
N ARG A 370 -7.94 9.55 17.00
CA ARG A 370 -8.71 8.36 17.46
C ARG A 370 -8.50 7.09 16.64
N ALA A 371 -8.56 5.95 17.33
CA ALA A 371 -8.76 4.63 16.75
C ALA A 371 -9.97 3.92 17.39
N GLU A 372 -10.87 3.38 16.57
CA GLU A 372 -12.09 2.73 17.02
C GLU A 372 -12.37 1.41 16.28
N LEU A 373 -12.97 0.46 16.99
CA LEU A 373 -13.45 -0.80 16.43
C LEU A 373 -14.82 -0.55 15.77
N ILE A 374 -14.88 -0.52 14.44
CA ILE A 374 -16.12 -0.14 13.73
C ILE A 374 -17.09 -1.31 13.49
N THR A 375 -16.58 -2.54 13.55
CA THR A 375 -17.38 -3.74 13.31
C THR A 375 -18.01 -4.33 14.59
N ASP A 376 -17.83 -3.69 15.74
CA ASP A 376 -18.26 -4.18 17.06
C ASP A 376 -19.77 -4.51 17.14
N LYS A 377 -20.58 -3.76 16.38
CA LYS A 377 -22.04 -3.91 16.31
C LYS A 377 -22.50 -5.01 15.36
N ILE A 378 -21.66 -5.44 14.43
CA ILE A 378 -22.05 -6.38 13.38
C ILE A 378 -21.44 -7.76 13.50
N ILE A 379 -20.22 -7.86 14.01
CA ILE A 379 -19.50 -9.12 14.13
C ILE A 379 -18.91 -9.24 15.53
N THR A 380 -19.13 -10.37 16.17
CA THR A 380 -18.49 -10.66 17.45
C THR A 380 -17.06 -11.15 17.21
N ARG A 381 -16.21 -11.03 18.24
CA ARG A 381 -14.86 -11.61 18.21
C ARG A 381 -14.84 -13.09 17.80
N ARG A 382 -15.85 -13.85 18.21
CA ARG A 382 -15.95 -15.29 17.91
C ARG A 382 -16.15 -15.52 16.41
N GLU A 383 -17.08 -14.82 15.78
CA GLU A 383 -17.27 -14.91 14.33
C GLU A 383 -16.07 -14.35 13.58
N TRP A 384 -15.50 -13.23 14.04
CA TRP A 384 -14.32 -12.64 13.43
C TRP A 384 -13.12 -13.59 13.41
N SER A 385 -12.95 -14.41 14.44
CA SER A 385 -11.88 -15.41 14.46
C SER A 385 -11.97 -16.46 13.35
N ALA A 386 -13.17 -16.71 12.80
CA ALA A 386 -13.35 -17.62 11.66
C ALA A 386 -12.73 -17.08 10.37
N TYR A 387 -12.61 -15.75 10.25
CA TYR A 387 -11.97 -15.08 9.12
C TYR A 387 -10.43 -15.12 9.19
N SER A 388 -9.84 -15.79 10.19
CA SER A 388 -8.37 -15.86 10.37
C SER A 388 -7.67 -14.50 10.19
N PRO A 389 -7.91 -13.52 11.08
CA PRO A 389 -7.60 -12.11 10.84
C PRO A 389 -6.14 -11.78 10.45
N SER A 390 -5.18 -12.58 10.90
CA SER A 390 -3.75 -12.43 10.55
C SER A 390 -3.42 -12.75 9.08
N THR A 391 -4.30 -13.49 8.40
CA THR A 391 -4.17 -13.83 6.97
C THR A 391 -4.79 -12.79 6.06
N ILE A 392 -5.55 -11.83 6.61
CA ILE A 392 -6.30 -10.86 5.82
C ILE A 392 -5.34 -9.97 5.02
N HIS A 393 -5.61 -9.83 3.74
CA HIS A 393 -5.13 -8.73 2.91
C HIS A 393 -6.32 -8.07 2.21
N ALA A 394 -6.22 -6.75 1.98
CA ALA A 394 -7.36 -5.97 1.54
C ALA A 394 -6.99 -4.86 0.57
N TYR A 395 -8.02 -4.40 -0.14
CA TYR A 395 -7.95 -3.37 -1.16
C TYR A 395 -9.17 -2.45 -1.04
N ARG A 396 -9.02 -1.22 -1.50
CA ARG A 396 -10.13 -0.29 -1.67
C ARG A 396 -10.75 -0.48 -3.06
N TYR A 397 -12.07 -0.45 -3.14
CA TYR A 397 -12.80 -0.40 -4.40
C TYR A 397 -14.12 0.34 -4.19
N GLN A 398 -14.36 1.44 -4.92
CA GLN A 398 -15.58 2.27 -4.78
C GLN A 398 -15.94 2.60 -3.31
N ASP A 399 -14.95 3.02 -2.51
CA ASP A 399 -15.06 3.31 -1.07
C ASP A 399 -15.45 2.13 -0.16
N LYS A 400 -15.43 0.90 -0.70
CA LYS A 400 -15.62 -0.33 0.08
C LYS A 400 -14.28 -0.98 0.40
N TYR A 401 -14.25 -1.69 1.51
CA TYR A 401 -13.12 -2.49 1.95
C TYR A 401 -13.30 -3.91 1.46
N VAL A 402 -12.51 -4.33 0.47
CA VAL A 402 -12.56 -5.67 -0.14
C VAL A 402 -11.40 -6.47 0.39
N ALA A 403 -11.68 -7.56 1.08
CA ALA A 403 -10.67 -8.34 1.79
C ALA A 403 -10.74 -9.82 1.43
N PHE A 404 -9.59 -10.48 1.46
CA PHE A 404 -9.47 -11.91 1.26
C PHE A 404 -8.75 -12.55 2.43
N TYR A 405 -9.09 -13.79 2.76
CA TYR A 405 -8.64 -14.42 3.99
C TYR A 405 -8.53 -15.95 3.89
N GLY A 406 -7.90 -16.55 4.90
CA GLY A 406 -7.87 -17.99 5.11
C GLY A 406 -6.65 -18.72 4.53
N ASP A 407 -5.70 -18.02 3.91
CA ASP A 407 -4.42 -18.60 3.45
C ASP A 407 -3.46 -18.82 4.64
N THR A 408 -3.82 -19.74 5.55
CA THR A 408 -3.04 -20.01 6.77
C THR A 408 -1.72 -20.74 6.51
N LEU A 409 -1.63 -21.49 5.41
CA LEU A 409 -0.45 -22.25 5.03
C LEU A 409 0.50 -21.47 4.12
N GLY A 410 0.04 -20.35 3.55
CA GLY A 410 0.81 -19.58 2.59
C GLY A 410 0.92 -20.25 1.22
N ASP A 411 0.02 -21.18 0.89
CA ASP A 411 -0.01 -21.95 -0.36
C ASP A 411 -0.95 -21.34 -1.42
N GLY A 412 -1.56 -20.19 -1.11
CA GLY A 412 -2.45 -19.48 -2.02
C GLY A 412 -3.87 -20.06 -2.09
N ASN A 413 -4.19 -21.05 -1.25
CA ASN A 413 -5.50 -21.67 -1.15
C ASN A 413 -6.27 -21.06 0.03
N GLY A 414 -6.57 -19.76 -0.04
CA GLY A 414 -7.42 -19.09 0.93
C GLY A 414 -8.87 -19.60 0.90
N ILE A 415 -9.64 -19.22 1.92
CA ILE A 415 -11.02 -19.69 2.12
C ILE A 415 -12.01 -18.89 1.27
N GLY A 416 -11.83 -17.57 1.19
CA GLY A 416 -12.74 -16.68 0.47
C GLY A 416 -12.41 -15.22 0.68
N GLY A 417 -13.39 -14.36 0.42
CA GLY A 417 -13.29 -12.93 0.65
C GLY A 417 -14.54 -12.35 1.29
N PHE A 418 -14.49 -11.04 1.58
CA PHE A 418 -15.64 -10.28 2.00
C PHE A 418 -15.50 -8.82 1.57
N VAL A 419 -16.63 -8.15 1.40
CA VAL A 419 -16.74 -6.72 1.17
C VAL A 419 -17.40 -6.11 2.39
N TYR A 420 -16.71 -5.14 3.00
CA TYR A 420 -17.25 -4.34 4.10
C TYR A 420 -17.50 -2.91 3.61
N ASP A 421 -18.71 -2.42 3.84
CA ASP A 421 -19.08 -1.03 3.55
C ASP A 421 -19.08 -0.22 4.86
N PRO A 422 -18.14 0.71 5.06
CA PRO A 422 -18.07 1.53 6.26
C PRO A 422 -19.22 2.54 6.38
N ARG A 423 -19.90 2.91 5.29
CA ARG A 423 -21.02 3.87 5.31
C ARG A 423 -22.27 3.27 5.91
N THR A 424 -22.57 2.04 5.52
CA THR A 424 -23.77 1.30 5.98
C THR A 424 -23.48 0.40 7.17
N ASN A 425 -22.20 0.15 7.48
CA ASN A 425 -21.74 -0.85 8.45
C ASN A 425 -22.35 -2.22 8.13
N THR A 426 -22.14 -2.69 6.90
CA THR A 426 -22.64 -3.98 6.43
C THR A 426 -21.51 -4.81 5.82
N LEU A 427 -21.69 -6.12 5.86
CA LEU A 427 -20.72 -7.11 5.41
C LEU A 427 -21.36 -8.01 4.35
N PHE A 428 -20.60 -8.39 3.34
CA PHE A 428 -21.00 -9.31 2.27
C PHE A 428 -19.85 -10.28 2.03
N ASP A 429 -20.12 -11.58 2.00
CA ASP A 429 -19.09 -12.57 1.68
C ASP A 429 -18.85 -12.66 0.15
N LEU A 430 -17.66 -13.11 -0.21
CA LEU A 430 -17.28 -13.50 -1.56
C LEU A 430 -16.91 -14.98 -1.56
N ASP A 431 -17.43 -15.73 -2.53
CA ASP A 431 -17.23 -17.18 -2.64
C ASP A 431 -15.89 -17.60 -3.29
N PHE A 432 -15.06 -16.62 -3.61
CA PHE A 432 -13.76 -16.83 -4.23
C PHE A 432 -12.64 -16.15 -3.43
N TYR A 433 -11.41 -16.62 -3.67
CA TYR A 433 -10.20 -16.09 -3.06
C TYR A 433 -9.26 -15.53 -4.13
N ALA A 434 -8.66 -14.37 -3.84
CA ALA A 434 -7.60 -13.76 -4.65
C ALA A 434 -6.29 -13.71 -3.87
N THR A 435 -5.18 -14.12 -4.50
CA THR A 435 -3.86 -14.18 -3.84
C THR A 435 -3.18 -12.81 -3.75
N ALA A 436 -3.50 -11.91 -4.68
CA ALA A 436 -3.01 -10.54 -4.75
C ALA A 436 -4.04 -9.66 -5.48
N GLY A 437 -3.90 -8.35 -5.32
CA GLY A 437 -4.74 -7.37 -5.98
C GLY A 437 -4.05 -6.03 -6.11
N TYR A 438 -4.61 -5.17 -6.96
CA TYR A 438 -4.15 -3.82 -7.20
C TYR A 438 -5.35 -2.94 -7.52
N ASN A 439 -5.49 -1.84 -6.78
CA ASN A 439 -6.50 -0.82 -7.07
C ASN A 439 -5.89 0.24 -7.98
N ASP A 440 -6.48 0.40 -9.16
CA ASP A 440 -6.15 1.47 -10.08
C ASP A 440 -7.10 2.65 -9.82
N ILE A 441 -6.56 3.71 -9.22
CA ILE A 441 -7.31 4.91 -8.83
C ILE A 441 -7.73 5.72 -10.07
N GLU A 442 -6.96 5.68 -11.17
CA GLU A 442 -7.25 6.48 -12.35
C GLU A 442 -8.52 6.01 -13.06
N ASN A 443 -8.68 4.68 -13.18
CA ASN A 443 -9.82 4.05 -13.84
C ASN A 443 -10.91 3.57 -12.87
N ASP A 444 -10.67 3.64 -11.55
CA ASP A 444 -11.50 3.04 -10.50
C ASP A 444 -11.72 1.53 -10.70
N ASP A 445 -10.68 0.84 -11.18
CA ASP A 445 -10.69 -0.59 -11.46
C ASP A 445 -9.98 -1.36 -10.33
N LEU A 446 -10.48 -2.57 -10.01
CA LEU A 446 -9.79 -3.50 -9.11
C LEU A 446 -9.31 -4.71 -9.91
N TYR A 447 -8.01 -4.92 -9.92
CA TYR A 447 -7.38 -6.10 -10.50
C TYR A 447 -7.06 -7.11 -9.41
N LEU A 448 -7.33 -8.39 -9.67
CA LEU A 448 -7.17 -9.50 -8.73
C LEU A 448 -6.46 -10.67 -9.40
N VAL A 449 -5.60 -11.38 -8.67
CA VAL A 449 -5.01 -12.65 -9.11
C VAL A 449 -5.84 -13.80 -8.56
N ILE A 450 -6.56 -14.49 -9.45
CA ILE A 450 -7.44 -15.61 -9.09
C ILE A 450 -7.04 -16.82 -9.94
N GLY A 451 -6.71 -17.93 -9.28
CA GLY A 451 -6.22 -19.13 -9.97
C GLY A 451 -4.93 -18.90 -10.78
N GLY A 452 -4.10 -17.96 -10.35
CA GLY A 452 -2.86 -17.58 -11.04
C GLY A 452 -3.04 -16.70 -12.28
N GLN A 453 -4.26 -16.26 -12.57
CA GLN A 453 -4.55 -15.35 -13.69
C GLN A 453 -4.93 -13.98 -13.16
N LEU A 454 -4.47 -12.93 -13.85
CA LEU A 454 -4.89 -11.57 -13.59
C LEU A 454 -6.29 -11.34 -14.17
N LYS A 455 -7.20 -10.85 -13.34
CA LYS A 455 -8.57 -10.53 -13.74
C LYS A 455 -8.96 -9.15 -13.26
N ARG A 456 -9.73 -8.43 -14.06
CA ARG A 456 -10.41 -7.20 -13.65
C ARG A 456 -11.76 -7.57 -13.06
N TRP A 457 -12.03 -7.10 -11.84
CA TRP A 457 -13.27 -7.38 -11.12
C TRP A 457 -14.41 -6.45 -11.59
N ASP A 458 -15.66 -6.95 -11.54
CA ASP A 458 -16.88 -6.21 -11.89
C ASP A 458 -16.84 -5.59 -13.30
N ALA A 459 -16.35 -6.34 -14.28
CA ALA A 459 -16.04 -5.83 -15.63
C ALA A 459 -16.78 -6.53 -16.79
N ASP A 460 -17.31 -7.73 -16.59
CA ASP A 460 -17.98 -8.52 -17.64
C ASP A 460 -19.50 -8.58 -17.40
N ASP A 461 -20.24 -7.68 -18.04
CA ASP A 461 -21.70 -7.58 -17.93
C ASP A 461 -22.45 -8.79 -18.52
N ALA A 462 -21.81 -9.54 -19.42
CA ALA A 462 -22.40 -10.71 -20.06
C ALA A 462 -22.39 -11.94 -19.16
N ASN A 463 -21.46 -12.01 -18.19
CA ASN A 463 -21.30 -13.16 -17.29
C ASN A 463 -21.31 -12.77 -15.80
N PRO A 464 -22.40 -12.19 -15.28
CA PRO A 464 -22.51 -11.77 -13.88
C PRO A 464 -22.32 -12.93 -12.88
N ILE A 465 -21.76 -12.61 -11.72
CA ILE A 465 -21.53 -13.56 -10.63
C ILE A 465 -22.85 -13.80 -9.90
N ALA A 466 -23.29 -15.04 -9.83
CA ALA A 466 -24.53 -15.37 -9.14
C ALA A 466 -24.43 -15.03 -7.64
N PHE A 467 -25.41 -14.30 -7.13
CA PHE A 467 -25.48 -13.94 -5.71
C PHE A 467 -26.36 -14.91 -4.93
N ALA A 468 -26.23 -14.86 -3.61
CA ALA A 468 -27.14 -15.50 -2.67
C ALA A 468 -27.45 -14.59 -1.48
N TRP A 469 -28.74 -14.30 -1.26
CA TRP A 469 -29.22 -13.53 -0.12
C TRP A 469 -30.24 -14.34 0.67
N LYS A 470 -29.96 -14.59 1.96
CA LYS A 470 -30.85 -15.33 2.86
C LYS A 470 -31.42 -14.44 3.93
N SER A 471 -32.74 -14.36 3.99
CA SER A 471 -33.45 -13.59 5.01
C SER A 471 -33.24 -14.12 6.42
N LYS A 472 -33.67 -13.33 7.41
CA LYS A 472 -33.86 -13.80 8.78
C LYS A 472 -34.92 -14.88 8.89
N VAL A 473 -34.99 -15.50 10.07
CA VAL A 473 -36.12 -16.38 10.42
C VAL A 473 -37.27 -15.53 10.97
N PHE A 474 -38.36 -15.45 10.20
CA PHE A 474 -39.59 -14.79 10.59
C PHE A 474 -40.41 -15.73 11.47
N LYS A 475 -40.51 -15.40 12.76
CA LYS A 475 -41.28 -16.17 13.73
C LYS A 475 -42.58 -15.45 14.09
N GLY A 476 -43.70 -16.16 13.99
CA GLY A 476 -45.02 -15.62 14.29
C GLY A 476 -46.02 -16.69 14.74
N ALA A 477 -47.30 -16.33 14.72
CA ALA A 477 -48.37 -17.30 14.92
C ALA A 477 -48.37 -18.34 13.78
N PRO A 478 -48.75 -19.62 14.03
CA PRO A 478 -48.79 -20.64 12.99
C PRO A 478 -49.81 -20.31 11.89
N ILE A 479 -49.30 -19.86 10.74
CA ILE A 479 -50.07 -19.47 9.56
C ILE A 479 -49.69 -20.34 8.35
N SER A 480 -50.57 -20.38 7.35
CA SER A 480 -50.27 -20.98 6.05
C SER A 480 -50.08 -19.88 5.02
N LEU A 481 -48.87 -19.73 4.52
CA LEU A 481 -48.58 -18.88 3.37
C LEU A 481 -48.83 -19.70 2.10
N SER A 482 -49.59 -19.14 1.15
CA SER A 482 -50.01 -19.86 -0.06
C SER A 482 -49.52 -19.21 -1.35
N ALA A 483 -48.89 -18.03 -1.24
CA ALA A 483 -48.47 -17.23 -2.38
C ALA A 483 -47.16 -16.49 -2.05
N ALA A 484 -46.32 -16.33 -3.06
CA ALA A 484 -45.09 -15.53 -3.00
C ALA A 484 -44.98 -14.66 -4.25
N LYS A 485 -44.40 -13.48 -4.08
CA LYS A 485 -44.03 -12.58 -5.17
C LYS A 485 -42.60 -12.10 -5.00
N VAL A 486 -41.79 -12.26 -6.04
CA VAL A 486 -40.46 -11.68 -6.16
C VAL A 486 -40.55 -10.62 -7.25
N TYR A 487 -40.30 -9.38 -6.88
CA TYR A 487 -40.36 -8.23 -7.79
C TYR A 487 -39.03 -8.16 -8.55
N THR A 488 -39.06 -8.51 -9.83
CA THR A 488 -37.89 -8.57 -10.69
C THR A 488 -38.31 -8.53 -12.16
N ASP A 489 -37.57 -7.77 -12.97
CA ASP A 489 -37.82 -7.70 -14.41
C ASP A 489 -37.36 -8.96 -15.17
N ALA A 490 -36.56 -9.83 -14.53
CA ALA A 490 -35.95 -11.00 -15.15
C ALA A 490 -36.15 -12.29 -14.32
N PRO A 491 -37.40 -12.80 -14.18
CA PRO A 491 -37.71 -13.95 -13.33
C PRO A 491 -36.97 -15.24 -13.72
N ALA A 492 -36.65 -15.43 -15.01
CA ALA A 492 -35.90 -16.60 -15.48
C ALA A 492 -34.45 -16.65 -14.94
N SER A 493 -33.89 -15.51 -14.52
CA SER A 493 -32.53 -15.39 -13.98
C SER A 493 -32.51 -15.20 -12.45
N ALA A 494 -33.67 -15.32 -11.80
CA ALA A 494 -33.82 -15.33 -10.35
C ALA A 494 -34.25 -16.71 -9.87
N GLY A 495 -33.75 -17.12 -8.72
CA GLY A 495 -34.10 -18.34 -8.02
C GLY A 495 -34.55 -18.04 -6.59
N ILE A 496 -35.37 -18.91 -6.01
CA ILE A 496 -35.84 -18.78 -4.64
C ILE A 496 -35.94 -20.15 -3.96
N LYS A 497 -35.53 -20.19 -2.71
CA LYS A 497 -35.76 -21.30 -1.79
C LYS A 497 -36.53 -20.79 -0.57
N ILE A 498 -37.50 -21.57 -0.12
CA ILE A 498 -38.34 -21.21 1.03
C ILE A 498 -38.37 -22.38 2.02
N TRP A 499 -38.11 -22.05 3.28
CA TRP A 499 -38.17 -22.96 4.42
C TRP A 499 -39.34 -22.61 5.33
N ALA A 500 -39.97 -23.66 5.87
CA ALA A 500 -41.05 -23.59 6.84
C ALA A 500 -40.71 -24.52 8.03
N ASP A 501 -40.66 -23.97 9.26
CA ASP A 501 -40.19 -24.66 10.47
C ASP A 501 -38.85 -25.41 10.27
N GLY A 502 -37.93 -24.81 9.50
CA GLY A 502 -36.61 -25.35 9.17
C GLY A 502 -36.57 -26.38 8.05
N GLN A 503 -37.71 -26.79 7.49
CA GLN A 503 -37.78 -27.72 6.36
C GLN A 503 -37.93 -26.97 5.02
N LEU A 504 -37.14 -27.35 4.02
CA LEU A 504 -37.24 -26.79 2.67
C LEU A 504 -38.55 -27.26 2.02
N ILE A 505 -39.45 -26.33 1.71
CA ILE A 505 -40.76 -26.64 1.13
C ILE A 505 -40.83 -26.31 -0.37
N LEU A 506 -40.00 -25.36 -0.84
CA LEU A 506 -39.97 -24.92 -2.22
C LEU A 506 -38.54 -24.58 -2.61
N SER A 507 -38.16 -24.98 -3.83
CA SER A 507 -36.90 -24.58 -4.45
C SER A 507 -37.13 -24.41 -5.96
N HIS A 508 -37.02 -23.17 -6.43
CA HIS A 508 -36.98 -22.83 -7.84
C HIS A 508 -35.60 -22.28 -8.18
N ALA A 509 -34.89 -22.91 -9.12
CA ALA A 509 -33.63 -22.38 -9.65
C ALA A 509 -33.85 -21.21 -10.61
N ALA A 510 -34.96 -21.23 -11.35
CA ALA A 510 -35.47 -20.14 -12.18
C ALA A 510 -36.95 -19.93 -11.83
N LEU A 511 -37.38 -18.68 -11.64
CA LEU A 511 -38.77 -18.39 -11.30
C LEU A 511 -39.68 -18.61 -12.52
N PRO A 512 -40.84 -19.29 -12.36
CA PRO A 512 -41.80 -19.47 -13.44
C PRO A 512 -42.50 -18.15 -13.82
N SER A 513 -42.65 -17.25 -12.85
CA SER A 513 -43.28 -15.92 -12.96
C SER A 513 -42.92 -15.11 -11.70
N GLU A 514 -43.10 -13.79 -11.74
CA GLU A 514 -42.88 -12.93 -10.56
C GLU A 514 -43.72 -13.37 -9.36
N SER A 515 -44.96 -13.80 -9.59
CA SER A 515 -45.88 -14.29 -8.55
C SER A 515 -46.19 -15.77 -8.77
N PHE A 516 -46.12 -16.59 -7.73
CA PHE A 516 -46.37 -18.02 -7.81
C PHE A 516 -46.98 -18.58 -6.51
N ARG A 517 -47.55 -19.79 -6.59
CA ARG A 517 -48.19 -20.48 -5.46
C ARG A 517 -47.17 -21.25 -4.63
N LEU A 518 -47.36 -21.23 -3.31
CA LEU A 518 -46.59 -22.03 -2.37
C LEU A 518 -47.32 -23.32 -2.01
N PRO A 519 -46.60 -24.40 -1.67
CA PRO A 519 -47.19 -25.59 -1.08
C PRO A 519 -47.95 -25.26 0.21
N ALA A 520 -49.12 -25.87 0.38
CA ALA A 520 -49.97 -25.62 1.55
C ALA A 520 -49.35 -26.26 2.82
N VAL A 521 -48.51 -25.48 3.50
CA VAL A 521 -47.88 -25.86 4.77
C VAL A 521 -48.25 -24.82 5.82
N ARG A 522 -48.57 -25.29 7.03
CA ARG A 522 -48.77 -24.44 8.20
C ARG A 522 -47.52 -24.49 9.05
N ALA A 523 -46.90 -23.33 9.25
CA ALA A 523 -45.66 -23.22 10.00
C ALA A 523 -45.62 -21.93 10.84
N SER A 524 -44.80 -21.95 11.88
CA SER A 524 -44.58 -20.82 12.78
C SER A 524 -43.33 -20.02 12.45
N GLU A 525 -42.39 -20.64 11.76
CA GLU A 525 -41.12 -20.06 11.33
C GLU A 525 -41.01 -20.13 9.80
N TRP A 526 -40.73 -19.00 9.18
CA TRP A 526 -40.57 -18.87 7.73
C TRP A 526 -39.24 -18.20 7.41
N GLN A 527 -38.56 -18.68 6.37
CA GLN A 527 -37.32 -18.09 5.87
C GLN A 527 -37.27 -18.29 4.35
N PHE A 528 -36.68 -17.35 3.64
CA PHE A 528 -36.41 -17.47 2.22
C PHE A 528 -34.97 -17.09 1.88
N GLU A 529 -34.48 -17.62 0.77
CA GLU A 529 -33.19 -17.34 0.16
C GLU A 529 -33.43 -17.06 -1.31
N VAL A 530 -32.84 -15.99 -1.81
CA VAL A 530 -32.94 -15.59 -3.20
C VAL A 530 -31.57 -15.67 -3.82
N THR A 531 -31.50 -16.23 -5.01
CA THR A 531 -30.24 -16.48 -5.72
C THR A 531 -30.36 -16.08 -7.17
N GLY A 532 -29.24 -15.86 -7.87
CA GLY A 532 -29.23 -15.68 -9.32
C GLY A 532 -28.49 -14.43 -9.74
N THR A 533 -28.85 -13.88 -10.89
CA THR A 533 -28.16 -12.73 -11.50
C THR A 533 -29.10 -11.57 -11.86
N ALA A 534 -30.41 -11.76 -11.70
CA ALA A 534 -31.40 -10.70 -11.90
C ALA A 534 -31.38 -9.68 -10.76
N SER A 535 -31.72 -8.42 -11.05
CA SER A 535 -32.00 -7.43 -10.00
C SER A 535 -33.31 -7.77 -9.27
N ILE A 536 -33.30 -7.68 -7.94
CA ILE A 536 -34.45 -8.02 -7.08
C ILE A 536 -34.78 -6.85 -6.17
N GLN A 537 -35.96 -6.30 -6.37
CA GLN A 537 -36.44 -5.07 -5.71
C GLN A 537 -37.13 -5.36 -4.38
N ARG A 538 -37.87 -6.46 -4.30
CA ARG A 538 -38.71 -6.80 -3.14
C ARG A 538 -39.08 -8.27 -3.15
N VAL A 539 -39.24 -8.85 -1.97
CA VAL A 539 -39.83 -10.18 -1.79
C VAL A 539 -40.97 -10.11 -0.80
N SER A 540 -42.13 -10.63 -1.23
CA SER A 540 -43.36 -10.64 -0.43
C SER A 540 -43.95 -12.04 -0.36
N LEU A 541 -44.34 -12.48 0.84
CA LEU A 541 -45.04 -13.74 1.08
C LEU A 541 -46.42 -13.46 1.69
N GLY A 542 -47.45 -14.07 1.12
CA GLY A 542 -48.86 -13.77 1.42
C GLY A 542 -49.71 -15.02 1.63
N THR A 543 -50.93 -14.80 2.12
CA THR A 543 -51.92 -15.87 2.33
C THR A 543 -52.78 -16.11 1.10
N ALA A 544 -52.83 -15.15 0.17
CA ALA A 544 -53.48 -15.25 -1.13
C ALA A 544 -52.72 -14.44 -2.19
N MET A 545 -52.91 -14.76 -3.48
CA MET A 545 -52.32 -13.98 -4.58
C MET A 545 -52.85 -12.54 -4.63
N SER A 546 -54.08 -12.31 -4.18
CA SER A 546 -54.69 -10.98 -4.05
C SER A 546 -54.03 -10.10 -3.00
N ASP A 547 -53.13 -10.65 -2.17
CA ASP A 547 -52.36 -9.85 -1.20
C ASP A 547 -51.22 -9.05 -1.89
N PHE A 548 -50.98 -9.27 -3.18
CA PHE A 548 -49.93 -8.62 -3.98
C PHE A 548 -50.44 -7.68 -5.07
N GLU A 549 -51.76 -7.47 -5.14
CA GLU A 549 -52.45 -6.56 -6.06
C GLU A 549 -52.46 -5.12 -5.55
#